data_AF-A0AA91VCC8-F1
#
_entry.id   AF-A0AA91VCC8-F1
#
_cell.length_a   1.000
_cell.length_b   1.000
_cell.length_c   1.000
_cell.angle_alpha   90.00
_cell.angle_beta   90.00
_cell.angle_gamma   90.00
#
_symmetry.space_group_name_H-M   'P 1'
#
loop_
_entity.id
_entity.type
_entity.pdbx_description
1 polymer ?
#
loop_
_entity_poly.entity_id
_entity_poly.type
_entity_poly.pdbx_seq_one_letter_code
_entity_poly.pdbx_strand_id
1 'polypeptide(L)'
;MINAIGLAFILSNKLEKKKKVYLNDRFTLIDILESKDVYDSAGNPLVELTCKYSIYLDEKYYCKSLEDYTGQVFPFLSSKVGKGLVRNLNYNFSYIDIYDKKPPVKEIRRLMEQVINYK
;
A
#
# COMPACT_ATOMS: atom_id res chain seq x y z
N MET A 1 16.81 -4.94 0.52
CA MET A 1 15.61 -4.06 0.48
C MET A 1 14.53 -4.64 1.37
N ILE A 2 13.56 -3.85 1.80
CA ILE A 2 12.44 -4.30 2.64
C ILE A 2 11.13 -4.28 1.85
N ASN A 3 10.38 -5.38 1.90
CA ASN A 3 9.00 -5.43 1.43
C ASN A 3 8.07 -5.12 2.61
N ALA A 4 7.13 -4.20 2.42
CA ALA A 4 6.04 -3.99 3.37
C ALA A 4 4.71 -4.26 2.66
N ILE A 5 3.91 -5.16 3.25
CA ILE A 5 2.58 -5.50 2.75
C ILE A 5 1.53 -5.07 3.76
N GLY A 6 0.48 -4.43 3.28
CA GLY A 6 -0.52 -3.83 4.13
C GLY A 6 -1.84 -3.49 3.46
N LEU A 7 -2.67 -2.75 4.21
CA LEU A 7 -3.84 -2.04 3.69
C LEU A 7 -3.65 -0.53 3.80
N ALA A 8 -4.01 0.20 2.77
CA ALA A 8 -4.05 1.66 2.72
C ALA A 8 -5.49 2.12 2.50
N PHE A 9 -5.90 3.17 3.20
CA PHE A 9 -7.22 3.77 3.10
C PHE A 9 -7.08 5.13 2.45
N ILE A 10 -7.72 5.31 1.30
CA ILE A 10 -7.52 6.47 0.44
C ILE A 10 -8.87 7.16 0.21
N LEU A 11 -8.97 8.45 0.53
CA LEU A 11 -10.10 9.28 0.18
C LEU A 11 -9.86 9.95 -1.18
N SER A 12 -10.83 9.82 -2.07
CA SER A 12 -10.83 10.42 -3.40
C SER A 12 -12.11 11.24 -3.62
N ASN A 13 -11.95 12.42 -4.20
CA ASN A 13 -13.06 13.23 -4.70
C ASN A 13 -13.47 12.85 -6.13
N LYS A 14 -12.68 12.01 -6.82
CA LYS A 14 -12.99 11.51 -8.15
C LYS A 14 -13.69 10.16 -8.01
N LEU A 15 -14.92 10.13 -8.52
CA LEU A 15 -15.77 8.96 -8.72
C LEU A 15 -15.20 8.01 -9.79
N GLU A 16 -13.88 7.83 -9.86
CA GLU A 16 -13.28 6.80 -10.69
C GLU A 16 -13.44 5.47 -9.97
N LYS A 17 -14.57 4.80 -10.22
CA LYS A 17 -14.79 3.36 -9.98
C LYS A 17 -13.85 2.50 -10.84
N LYS A 18 -12.60 2.92 -11.07
CA LYS A 18 -11.62 2.09 -11.76
C LYS A 18 -11.21 0.99 -10.80
N LYS A 19 -11.81 -0.18 -11.01
CA LYS A 19 -11.64 -1.43 -10.25
C LYS A 19 -10.20 -1.89 -9.99
N LYS A 20 -9.19 -1.20 -10.49
CA LYS A 20 -7.76 -1.42 -10.27
C LYS A 20 -6.99 -0.17 -10.71
N VAL A 21 -6.56 0.66 -9.76
CA VAL A 21 -5.54 1.66 -10.03
C VAL A 21 -4.18 1.00 -9.79
N TYR A 22 -3.62 0.46 -10.86
CA TYR A 22 -2.25 -0.03 -10.86
C TYR A 22 -1.31 1.17 -10.88
N LEU A 23 -0.95 1.69 -9.71
CA LEU A 23 0.28 2.46 -9.57
C LEU A 23 1.43 1.46 -9.60
N ASN A 24 1.80 0.99 -10.79
CA ASN A 24 3.01 0.21 -11.01
C ASN A 24 4.17 1.20 -11.13
N ASP A 25 4.57 1.75 -9.98
CA ASP A 25 5.90 2.32 -9.85
C ASP A 25 6.87 1.16 -9.55
N ARG A 26 8.14 1.31 -9.90
CA ARG A 26 9.18 0.27 -9.76
C ARG A 26 9.22 -0.35 -8.35
N PHE A 27 8.72 0.38 -7.35
CA PHE A 27 8.77 0.05 -5.93
C PHE A 27 7.41 0.01 -5.23
N THR A 28 6.29 0.00 -5.96
CA THR A 28 4.96 0.08 -5.36
C THR A 28 3.94 -0.68 -6.19
N LEU A 29 3.13 -1.49 -5.52
CA LEU A 29 1.94 -2.13 -6.06
C LEU A 29 0.77 -1.81 -5.14
N ILE A 30 -0.33 -1.33 -5.71
CA ILE A 30 -1.57 -1.02 -5.00
C ILE A 30 -2.73 -1.64 -5.77
N ASP A 31 -3.55 -2.44 -5.10
CA ASP A 31 -4.75 -3.08 -5.64
C ASP A 31 -5.97 -2.64 -4.81
N ILE A 32 -7.03 -2.16 -5.45
CA ILE A 32 -8.26 -1.77 -4.76
C ILE A 32 -9.04 -3.03 -4.37
N LEU A 33 -9.39 -3.17 -3.09
CA LEU A 33 -10.23 -4.25 -2.58
C LEU A 33 -11.70 -3.85 -2.54
N GLU A 34 -11.98 -2.67 -2.00
CA GLU A 34 -13.32 -2.17 -1.78
C GLU A 34 -13.37 -0.66 -2.03
N SER A 35 -14.53 -0.19 -2.46
CA SER A 35 -14.87 1.23 -2.55
C SER A 35 -16.17 1.49 -1.82
N LYS A 36 -16.19 2.49 -0.95
CA LYS A 36 -17.37 2.91 -0.20
C LYS A 36 -17.64 4.39 -0.46
N ASP A 37 -18.88 4.72 -0.82
CA ASP A 37 -19.32 6.10 -0.92
C ASP A 37 -19.43 6.69 0.50
N VAL A 38 -18.79 7.83 0.72
CA VAL A 38 -18.78 8.55 1.99
C VAL A 38 -19.05 10.03 1.74
N TYR A 39 -19.36 10.78 2.79
CA TYR A 39 -19.60 12.22 2.69
C TYR A 39 -18.63 12.95 3.61
N ASP A 40 -18.11 14.09 3.15
CA ASP A 40 -17.36 14.97 4.04
C ASP A 40 -18.29 15.69 5.02
N SER A 41 -17.71 16.46 5.95
CA SER A 41 -18.45 17.23 6.96
C SER A 41 -19.37 18.30 6.37
N ALA A 42 -19.16 18.69 5.11
CA ALA A 42 -19.96 19.66 4.37
C ALA A 42 -21.01 18.99 3.47
N GLY A 43 -21.10 17.65 3.46
CA GLY A 43 -22.04 16.88 2.65
C GLY A 43 -21.58 16.64 1.21
N ASN A 44 -20.33 16.94 0.86
CA ASN A 44 -19.82 16.63 -0.48
C ASN A 44 -19.52 15.13 -0.61
N PRO A 45 -19.87 14.51 -1.76
CA PRO A 45 -19.60 13.12 -2.00
C PRO A 45 -18.10 12.86 -2.15
N LEU A 46 -17.62 11.85 -1.44
CA LEU A 46 -16.28 11.30 -1.52
C LEU A 46 -16.36 9.79 -1.69
N VAL A 47 -15.24 9.19 -2.08
CA VAL A 47 -15.08 7.73 -2.14
C VAL A 47 -13.93 7.34 -1.25
N GLU A 48 -14.19 6.47 -0.27
CA GLU A 48 -13.15 5.77 0.49
C GLU A 48 -12.78 4.48 -0.24
N LEU A 49 -11.49 4.33 -0.55
CA LEU A 49 -10.93 3.14 -1.16
C LEU A 49 -10.13 2.37 -0.13
N THR A 50 -10.53 1.13 0.13
CA THR A 50 -9.70 0.17 0.85
C THR A 50 -8.80 -0.52 -0.16
N CYS A 51 -7.51 -0.22 -0.07
CA CYS A 51 -6.51 -0.70 -1.01
C CYS A 51 -5.53 -1.63 -0.31
N LYS A 52 -5.13 -2.67 -1.00
CA LYS A 52 -4.01 -3.52 -0.64
C LYS A 52 -2.73 -2.98 -1.25
N TYR A 53 -1.64 -2.96 -0.49
CA TYR A 53 -0.35 -2.57 -1.04
C TYR A 53 0.74 -3.62 -0.79
N SER A 54 1.73 -3.58 -1.67
CA SER A 54 3.08 -4.08 -1.45
C SER A 54 4.04 -3.00 -1.92
N ILE A 55 4.91 -2.55 -1.02
CA ILE A 55 5.90 -1.50 -1.31
C ILE A 55 7.29 -1.99 -0.98
N TYR A 56 8.25 -1.41 -1.69
CA TYR A 56 9.66 -1.66 -1.51
C TYR A 56 10.35 -0.44 -0.92
N LEU A 57 10.90 -0.62 0.26
CA LEU A 57 11.66 0.39 0.99
C LEU A 57 13.15 0.08 0.89
N ASP A 58 13.94 1.11 0.64
CA ASP A 58 15.39 1.03 0.75
C ASP A 58 15.80 0.80 2.20
N GLU A 59 16.88 0.05 2.39
CA GLU A 59 17.45 -0.15 3.71
C GLU A 59 18.03 1.16 4.26
N LYS A 60 17.81 1.39 5.55
CA LYS A 60 18.30 2.59 6.23
C LYS A 60 19.23 2.18 7.36
N TYR A 61 20.38 2.83 7.45
CA TYR A 61 21.42 2.53 8.45
C TYR A 61 20.92 2.61 9.90
N TYR A 62 19.85 3.38 10.16
CA TYR A 62 19.26 3.57 11.48
C TYR A 62 18.12 2.59 11.79
N CYS A 63 17.68 1.77 10.83
CA CYS A 63 16.70 0.70 11.05
C CYS A 63 17.45 -0.62 11.25
N LYS A 64 17.42 -1.15 12.48
CA LYS A 64 18.14 -2.36 12.91
C LYS A 64 17.28 -3.62 12.80
N SER A 65 15.96 -3.47 12.80
CA SER A 65 15.02 -4.57 12.61
C SER A 65 13.91 -4.21 11.61
N LEU A 66 13.08 -5.20 11.25
CA LEU A 66 11.95 -4.99 10.33
C LEU A 66 10.90 -4.06 10.94
N GLU A 67 10.72 -4.12 12.25
CA GLU A 67 9.75 -3.30 13.00
C GLU A 67 10.06 -1.81 12.88
N ASP A 68 11.34 -1.43 12.79
CA ASP A 68 11.78 -0.04 12.61
C ASP A 68 11.24 0.60 11.32
N TYR A 69 10.88 -0.22 10.32
CA TYR A 69 10.31 0.26 9.06
C TYR A 69 8.83 0.62 9.17
N THR A 70 8.14 0.28 10.27
CA THR A 70 6.73 0.62 10.51
C THR A 70 6.47 2.12 10.32
N GLY A 71 7.34 2.96 10.89
CA GLY A 71 7.27 4.42 10.78
C GLY A 71 7.67 4.97 9.41
N GLN A 72 8.25 4.15 8.53
CA GLN A 72 8.69 4.54 7.18
C GLN A 72 7.60 4.31 6.12
N VAL A 73 6.63 3.44 6.40
CA VAL A 73 5.60 3.05 5.42
C VAL A 73 4.65 4.19 5.07
N PHE A 74 4.09 4.89 6.06
CA PHE A 74 3.12 5.96 5.80
C PHE A 74 3.73 7.11 4.99
N PRO A 75 4.91 7.67 5.33
CA PRO A 75 5.54 8.71 4.51
C PRO A 75 5.80 8.25 3.07
N PHE A 76 6.25 7.02 2.88
CA PHE A 76 6.48 6.46 1.54
C PHE A 76 5.17 6.37 0.75
N LEU A 77 4.12 5.75 1.30
CA LEU A 77 2.82 5.65 0.64
C LEU A 77 2.23 7.02 0.33
N SER A 78 2.34 7.97 1.27
CA SER A 78 1.85 9.34 1.10
C SER A 78 2.55 10.04 -0.07
N SER A 79 3.85 9.79 -0.28
CA SER A 79 4.59 10.32 -1.43
C SER A 79 4.10 9.77 -2.79
N LYS A 80 3.49 8.57 -2.82
CA LYS A 80 2.98 7.92 -4.04
C LYS A 80 1.51 8.22 -4.30
N VAL A 81 0.69 8.20 -3.25
CA VAL A 81 -0.77 8.37 -3.31
C VAL A 81 -1.17 9.84 -3.18
N GLY A 82 -0.37 10.65 -2.49
CA GLY A 82 -0.65 12.05 -2.21
C GLY A 82 -1.57 12.26 -1.00
N LYS A 83 -2.20 13.43 -0.96
CA LYS A 83 -3.01 13.92 0.17
C LYS A 83 -4.27 13.10 0.48
N GLY A 84 -4.65 12.17 -0.40
CA GLY A 84 -5.79 11.29 -0.20
C GLY A 84 -5.53 10.14 0.77
N LEU A 85 -4.26 9.80 1.07
CA LEU A 85 -3.95 8.73 2.02
C LEU A 85 -4.34 9.13 3.44
N VAL A 86 -5.29 8.41 4.04
CA VAL A 86 -5.79 8.66 5.39
C VAL A 86 -4.99 7.89 6.43
N ARG A 87 -4.80 6.60 6.19
CA ARG A 87 -4.11 5.68 7.10
C ARG A 87 -3.62 4.44 6.38
N ASN A 88 -2.69 3.73 7.01
CA ASN A 88 -2.26 2.40 6.59
C ASN A 88 -2.26 1.42 7.77
N LEU A 89 -2.37 0.13 7.46
CA LEU A 89 -2.20 -1.00 8.36
C LEU A 89 -1.10 -1.88 7.79
N ASN A 90 -0.03 -2.08 8.55
CA ASN A 90 1.07 -2.96 8.17
C ASN A 90 0.77 -4.38 8.66
N TYR A 91 0.84 -5.37 7.77
CA TYR A 91 0.60 -6.78 8.13
C TYR A 91 1.88 -7.61 8.11
N ASN A 92 2.77 -7.36 7.14
CA ASN A 92 3.99 -8.13 7.00
C ASN A 92 5.15 -7.28 6.51
N PHE A 93 6.33 -7.56 7.08
CA PHE A 93 7.60 -7.04 6.62
C PHE A 93 8.52 -8.22 6.30
N SER A 94 9.27 -8.11 5.21
CA SER A 94 10.27 -9.14 4.87
C SER A 94 11.47 -8.52 4.17
N TYR A 95 12.64 -9.08 4.41
CA TYR A 95 13.82 -8.79 3.60
C TYR A 95 13.64 -9.35 2.19
N ILE A 96 14.29 -8.68 1.24
CA ILE A 96 14.32 -9.08 -0.16
C ILE A 96 15.73 -8.90 -0.65
N ASP A 97 16.22 -9.92 -1.33
CA ASP A 97 17.52 -9.86 -1.97
C ASP A 97 17.49 -8.86 -3.13
N ILE A 98 18.46 -7.95 -3.13
CA ILE A 98 18.66 -6.90 -4.12
C ILE A 98 19.19 -7.45 -5.45
N TYR A 99 19.75 -8.67 -5.44
CA TYR A 99 20.16 -9.39 -6.65
C TYR A 99 18.95 -9.98 -7.40
N ASP A 100 17.84 -10.24 -6.72
CA ASP A 100 16.52 -10.40 -7.32
C ASP A 100 15.96 -9.01 -7.67
N LYS A 101 16.49 -8.41 -8.74
CA LYS A 101 16.18 -7.03 -9.17
C LYS A 101 14.68 -6.72 -9.36
N LYS A 102 13.81 -7.73 -9.36
CA LYS A 102 12.38 -7.63 -9.10
C LYS A 102 11.92 -8.96 -8.49
N PRO A 103 11.19 -8.98 -7.37
CA PRO A 103 10.32 -10.11 -7.10
C PRO A 103 9.37 -10.21 -8.30
N PRO A 104 9.22 -11.38 -8.94
CA PRO A 104 8.27 -11.53 -10.03
C PRO A 104 6.92 -11.00 -9.57
N VAL A 105 6.26 -10.13 -10.36
CA VAL A 105 4.92 -9.60 -10.01
C VAL A 105 3.95 -10.72 -9.60
N LYS A 106 4.14 -11.93 -10.14
CA LYS A 106 3.41 -13.15 -9.74
C LYS A 106 3.62 -13.55 -8.27
N GLU A 107 4.83 -13.48 -7.76
CA GLU A 107 5.17 -13.85 -6.39
C GLU A 107 4.65 -12.81 -5.38
N ILE A 108 4.73 -11.53 -5.74
CA ILE A 108 4.14 -10.45 -4.94
C ILE A 108 2.63 -10.59 -4.87
N ARG A 109 1.97 -10.91 -5.99
CA ARG A 109 0.53 -11.18 -6.02
C ARG A 109 0.15 -12.32 -5.09
N ARG A 110 0.92 -13.41 -5.07
CA ARG A 110 0.70 -14.55 -4.17
C ARG A 110 0.84 -14.16 -2.70
N LEU A 111 1.88 -13.40 -2.34
CA LEU A 111 2.03 -12.85 -0.98
C LEU A 111 0.89 -11.89 -0.65
N MET A 112 0.43 -11.13 -1.65
CA MET A 112 -0.70 -10.25 -1.46
C MET A 112 -1.96 -11.06 -1.16
N GLU A 113 -2.33 -12.06 -1.95
CA GLU A 113 -3.51 -12.90 -1.73
C GLU A 113 -3.62 -13.45 -0.28
N GLN A 114 -2.50 -13.76 0.37
CA GLN A 114 -2.47 -14.26 1.76
C GLN A 114 -2.97 -13.27 2.82
N VAL A 115 -2.85 -11.96 2.60
CA VAL A 115 -3.29 -10.95 3.59
C VAL A 115 -4.83 -10.84 3.66
N ILE A 116 -5.56 -11.39 2.68
CA ILE A 116 -7.03 -11.42 2.66
C ILE A 116 -7.57 -12.66 3.39
N ASN A 117 -6.75 -13.70 3.56
CA ASN A 117 -7.18 -15.01 4.07
C ASN A 117 -6.98 -15.22 5.58
N TYR A 118 -6.55 -14.20 6.34
CA TYR A 118 -6.69 -14.23 7.79
C TYR A 118 -8.15 -13.94 8.16
N LYS A 119 -8.98 -15.00 8.05
CA LYS A 119 -10.28 -15.09 8.73
C LYS A 119 -10.08 -15.48 10.19
#